data_AF-A0A1E5VY98-F1
#
_entry.id   AF-A0A1E5VY98-F1
#
_cell.length_a   1.000
_cell.length_b   1.000
_cell.length_c   1.000
_cell.angle_alpha   90.00
_cell.angle_beta   90.00
_cell.angle_gamma   90.00
#
_symmetry.space_group_name_H-M   'P 1'
#
loop_
_entity.id
_entity.type
_entity.pdbx_description
1 polymer ?
#
loop_
_entity_poly.entity_id
_entity_poly.type
_entity_poly.pdbx_seq_one_letter_code
_entity_poly.pdbx_strand_id
1 'polypeptide(L)'
;SGERGTLPEENRTLSGAYGTHVPSVIKSTQVRALTIFGWQIMKPKRKQKNYSDKELQRSATVLGYAAHAVLLIASYLDVPLRYPLRFGGSRSYVSDRLPYGEEASAEHPSANNTESELTDYPLFLECQEDDPTRASYAIYLLHKDTEQLLNYIGAESSGRHVFGNLRELLRIVLSDEYVYR
;
A
#
# COMPACT_ATOMS: atom_id res chain seq x y z
N SER A 1 77.84 -16.02 4.24
CA SER A 1 77.63 -14.95 5.23
C SER A 1 77.73 -13.59 4.56
N GLY A 2 76.67 -12.78 4.67
CA GLY A 2 76.55 -11.31 4.44
C GLY A 2 76.86 -10.80 3.02
N GLU A 3 75.90 -10.42 2.16
CA GLU A 3 74.89 -9.32 2.16
C GLU A 3 75.43 -7.89 1.95
N ARG A 4 74.79 -7.21 0.97
CA ARG A 4 75.05 -5.88 0.41
C ARG A 4 74.41 -4.77 1.24
N GLY A 5 75.03 -3.58 1.20
CA GLY A 5 74.33 -2.34 0.79
C GLY A 5 73.75 -1.40 1.87
N THR A 6 74.59 -0.46 2.32
CA THR A 6 74.39 1.02 2.44
C THR A 6 73.04 1.63 2.90
N LEU A 7 73.06 2.22 4.13
CA LEU A 7 72.80 3.63 4.59
C LEU A 7 71.71 4.53 3.94
N PRO A 8 71.22 5.65 4.57
CA PRO A 8 71.43 6.19 5.94
C PRO A 8 70.13 6.71 6.65
N GLU A 9 70.21 7.09 7.94
CA GLU A 9 69.32 8.09 8.56
C GLU A 9 70.03 8.82 9.72
N GLU A 10 70.05 10.16 9.71
CA GLU A 10 70.36 10.98 10.90
C GLU A 10 69.39 12.17 11.04
N ASN A 11 69.10 12.45 12.32
CA ASN A 11 68.08 13.32 12.89
C ASN A 11 68.47 14.80 13.00
N ARG A 12 67.46 15.70 13.07
CA ARG A 12 67.41 17.04 13.73
C ARG A 12 66.01 17.67 13.44
N THR A 13 65.25 18.38 14.29
CA THR A 13 65.38 19.01 15.62
C THR A 13 63.96 19.37 16.17
N LEU A 14 63.82 19.50 17.50
CA LEU A 14 62.65 19.92 18.31
C LEU A 14 62.17 21.39 18.13
N SER A 15 60.90 21.67 18.48
CA SER A 15 60.46 22.69 19.49
C SER A 15 58.94 22.96 19.37
N GLY A 16 58.10 22.68 20.39
CA GLY A 16 57.50 23.69 21.30
C GLY A 16 56.12 24.18 20.76
N ALA A 17 55.04 24.48 21.49
CA ALA A 17 54.73 24.60 22.90
C ALA A 17 53.18 24.72 23.03
N TYR A 18 52.71 24.30 24.21
CA TYR A 18 51.43 24.34 24.94
C TYR A 18 50.39 25.47 24.70
N GLY A 19 49.09 25.14 24.88
CA GLY A 19 47.97 26.08 25.13
C GLY A 19 46.59 25.49 24.77
N THR A 20 45.89 24.78 25.66
CA THR A 20 44.84 25.23 26.62
C THR A 20 43.43 25.48 26.04
N HIS A 21 42.46 24.83 26.69
CA HIS A 21 41.03 25.17 26.88
C HIS A 21 39.92 24.52 26.03
N VAL A 22 38.96 23.98 26.78
CA VAL A 22 37.72 23.28 26.40
C VAL A 22 36.54 24.29 26.48
N PRO A 23 35.27 23.88 26.23
CA PRO A 23 34.51 23.88 24.98
C PRO A 23 33.43 24.98 24.93
N SER A 24 32.80 25.21 23.78
CA SER A 24 31.45 25.79 23.80
C SER A 24 30.55 25.32 22.64
N VAL A 25 29.39 24.81 23.08
CA VAL A 25 28.06 25.08 22.52
C VAL A 25 27.71 24.44 21.17
N ILE A 26 27.01 23.31 21.32
CA ILE A 26 25.87 22.79 20.56
C ILE A 26 25.43 23.68 19.38
N LYS A 27 25.62 23.18 18.16
CA LYS A 27 24.75 23.49 17.03
C LYS A 27 24.27 22.22 16.35
N SER A 28 22.97 22.02 16.53
CA SER A 28 22.00 21.51 15.54
C SER A 28 22.30 20.17 14.89
N THR A 29 21.50 19.18 15.29
CA THR A 29 21.35 17.85 14.73
C THR A 29 21.00 17.89 13.24
N GLN A 30 21.99 17.97 12.37
CA GLN A 30 21.81 17.68 10.96
C GLN A 30 21.88 16.15 10.81
N VAL A 31 20.71 15.53 10.62
CA VAL A 31 20.54 14.10 10.35
C VAL A 31 21.39 13.75 9.12
N ARG A 32 22.59 13.22 9.39
CA ARG A 32 23.59 12.87 8.40
C ARG A 32 23.27 11.47 7.89
N ALA A 33 23.16 11.34 6.57
CA ALA A 33 22.91 10.07 5.88
C ALA A 33 23.85 8.95 6.41
N LEU A 34 23.27 7.78 6.65
CA LEU A 34 24.00 6.63 7.18
C LEU A 34 25.11 6.22 6.19
N THR A 35 26.36 6.40 6.59
CA THR A 35 27.54 6.09 5.76
C THR A 35 28.30 4.95 6.43
N ILE A 36 28.60 3.88 5.71
CA ILE A 36 29.46 2.79 6.20
C ILE A 36 30.71 2.78 5.33
N PHE A 37 31.90 2.91 5.96
CA PHE A 37 33.22 3.00 5.29
C PHE A 37 33.31 4.02 4.13
N GLY A 38 32.69 5.20 4.28
CA GLY A 38 32.74 6.25 3.25
C GLY A 38 31.92 5.96 1.99
N TRP A 39 31.31 4.77 1.88
CA TRP A 39 30.32 4.46 0.86
C TRP A 39 28.95 5.00 1.30
N GLN A 40 28.48 6.01 0.57
CA GLN A 40 27.09 6.43 0.64
C GLN A 40 26.24 5.28 0.12
N ILE A 41 25.48 4.64 1.01
CA ILE A 41 24.39 3.75 0.60
C ILE A 41 23.40 4.64 -0.14
N MET A 42 23.54 4.68 -1.47
CA MET A 42 22.63 5.37 -2.35
C MET A 42 21.21 4.99 -1.93
N LYS A 43 20.35 5.99 -1.70
CA LYS A 43 18.92 5.76 -1.52
C LYS A 43 18.50 4.80 -2.65
N PRO A 44 17.89 3.64 -2.37
CA PRO A 44 17.39 2.81 -3.44
C PRO A 44 16.39 3.67 -4.21
N LYS A 45 16.78 4.16 -5.39
CA LYS A 45 15.84 4.65 -6.38
C LYS A 45 15.03 3.43 -6.77
N ARG A 46 13.98 3.13 -6.00
CA ARG A 46 12.89 2.29 -6.46
C ARG A 46 12.52 2.87 -7.81
N LYS A 47 12.64 2.06 -8.86
CA LYS A 47 12.12 2.39 -10.18
C LYS A 47 10.60 2.53 -9.99
N GLN A 48 10.11 3.71 -9.61
CA GLN A 48 8.69 3.99 -9.68
C GLN A 48 8.35 3.93 -11.16
N LYS A 49 7.58 2.92 -11.54
CA LYS A 49 6.98 2.85 -12.86
C LYS A 49 5.97 3.99 -12.90
N ASN A 50 6.33 5.10 -13.53
CA ASN A 50 5.41 6.21 -13.74
C ASN A 50 4.30 5.70 -14.66
N TYR A 51 3.12 5.45 -14.10
CA TYR A 51 1.93 5.16 -14.89
C TYR A 51 1.43 6.47 -15.50
N SER A 52 0.99 6.41 -16.75
CA SER A 52 0.29 7.56 -17.33
C SER A 52 -1.10 7.69 -16.73
N ASP A 53 -1.59 8.92 -16.62
CA ASP A 53 -2.95 9.21 -16.14
C ASP A 53 -4.02 8.42 -16.91
N LYS A 54 -3.83 8.26 -18.24
CA LYS A 54 -4.69 7.43 -19.08
C LYS A 54 -4.72 5.96 -18.68
N GLU A 55 -3.59 5.39 -18.26
CA GLU A 55 -3.53 4.00 -17.79
C GLU A 55 -4.21 3.84 -16.43
N LEU A 56 -4.03 4.80 -15.52
CA LEU A 56 -4.70 4.83 -14.21
C LEU A 56 -6.22 4.97 -14.37
N GLN A 57 -6.67 5.88 -15.23
CA GLN A 57 -8.09 6.05 -15.53
C GLN A 57 -8.70 4.80 -16.17
N ARG A 58 -7.96 4.11 -17.05
CA ARG A 58 -8.40 2.85 -17.66
C ARG A 58 -8.51 1.74 -16.62
N SER A 59 -7.52 1.57 -15.74
CA SER A 59 -7.57 0.54 -14.70
C SER A 59 -8.71 0.80 -13.70
N ALA A 60 -8.89 2.06 -13.29
CA ALA A 60 -9.99 2.52 -12.46
C ALA A 60 -11.35 2.20 -13.08
N THR A 61 -11.51 2.44 -14.39
CA THR A 61 -12.75 2.12 -15.12
C THR A 61 -13.03 0.61 -15.12
N VAL A 62 -12.01 -0.22 -15.36
CA VAL A 62 -12.16 -1.69 -15.35
C VAL A 62 -12.55 -2.19 -13.96
N LEU A 63 -11.94 -1.68 -12.90
CA LEU A 63 -12.29 -2.01 -11.52
C LEU A 63 -13.71 -1.57 -11.17
N GLY A 64 -14.12 -0.38 -11.63
CA GLY A 64 -15.49 0.11 -11.47
C GLY A 64 -16.53 -0.81 -12.12
N TYR A 65 -16.29 -1.26 -13.35
CA TYR A 65 -17.19 -2.23 -14.01
C TYR A 65 -17.18 -3.61 -13.33
N ALA A 66 -16.04 -4.06 -12.82
CA ALA A 66 -15.98 -5.29 -12.04
C ALA A 66 -16.82 -5.19 -10.76
N ALA A 67 -16.71 -4.08 -10.02
CA ALA A 67 -17.54 -3.80 -8.85
C ALA A 67 -19.03 -3.73 -9.21
N HIS A 68 -19.38 -3.11 -10.35
CA HIS A 68 -20.75 -3.08 -10.81
C HIS A 68 -21.30 -4.47 -11.13
N ALA A 69 -20.52 -5.32 -11.79
CA ALA A 69 -20.92 -6.69 -12.08
C ALA A 69 -21.16 -7.49 -10.79
N VAL A 70 -20.26 -7.38 -9.80
CA VAL A 70 -20.42 -8.01 -8.49
C VAL A 70 -21.69 -7.52 -7.78
N LEU A 71 -21.94 -6.22 -7.79
CA LEU A 71 -23.15 -5.62 -7.21
C LEU A 71 -24.43 -6.14 -7.88
N LEU A 72 -24.45 -6.22 -9.21
CA LEU A 72 -25.59 -6.74 -9.96
C LEU A 72 -25.83 -8.21 -9.68
N ILE A 73 -24.78 -9.04 -9.71
CA ILE A 73 -24.90 -10.48 -9.42
C ILE A 73 -25.42 -10.68 -8.00
N ALA A 74 -24.87 -9.98 -7.00
CA ALA A 74 -25.36 -10.02 -5.63
C ALA A 74 -26.84 -9.64 -5.53
N SER A 75 -27.27 -8.60 -6.24
CA SER A 75 -28.68 -8.18 -6.29
C SER A 75 -29.59 -9.22 -6.96
N TYR A 76 -29.13 -9.89 -8.02
CA TYR A 76 -29.92 -10.93 -8.69
C TYR A 76 -30.02 -12.23 -7.87
N LEU A 77 -28.97 -12.53 -7.09
CA LEU A 77 -28.94 -13.67 -6.18
C LEU A 77 -29.58 -13.39 -4.81
N ASP A 78 -30.04 -12.15 -4.57
CA ASP A 78 -30.54 -11.68 -3.27
C ASP A 78 -29.55 -11.94 -2.11
N VAL A 79 -28.25 -11.72 -2.38
CA VAL A 79 -27.18 -11.90 -1.39
C VAL A 79 -26.66 -10.54 -0.94
N PRO A 80 -26.75 -10.19 0.35
CA PRO A 80 -26.15 -8.96 0.85
C PRO A 80 -24.61 -9.07 0.83
N LEU A 81 -23.95 -8.11 0.19
CA LEU A 81 -22.48 -8.03 0.18
C LEU A 81 -21.94 -7.66 1.55
N ARG A 82 -20.85 -8.32 1.96
CA ARG A 82 -20.17 -8.03 3.23
C ARG A 82 -19.53 -6.66 3.22
N TYR A 83 -18.97 -6.26 2.08
CA TYR A 83 -18.37 -4.94 1.88
C TYR A 83 -19.22 -4.14 0.88
N PRO A 84 -20.02 -3.16 1.34
CA PRO A 84 -20.89 -2.41 0.45
C PRO A 84 -20.12 -1.74 -0.70
N LEU A 85 -20.61 -1.91 -1.93
CA LEU A 85 -20.03 -1.31 -3.12
C LEU A 85 -20.79 -0.06 -3.55
N ARG A 86 -20.06 1.00 -3.89
CA ARG A 86 -20.59 2.22 -4.49
C ARG A 86 -20.04 2.35 -5.91
N PHE A 87 -20.88 2.02 -6.89
CA PHE A 87 -20.51 2.17 -8.29
C PHE A 87 -20.51 3.66 -8.71
N GLY A 88 -19.36 4.14 -9.17
CA GLY A 88 -19.15 5.50 -9.66
C GLY A 88 -18.34 5.55 -10.96
N GLY A 89 -18.42 4.49 -11.78
CA GLY A 89 -17.55 4.33 -12.95
C GLY A 89 -16.08 4.23 -12.52
N SER A 90 -15.21 5.10 -13.06
CA SER A 90 -13.80 5.15 -12.65
C SER A 90 -13.59 5.63 -11.22
N ARG A 91 -14.61 6.18 -10.56
CA ARG A 91 -14.55 6.63 -9.16
C ARG A 91 -15.45 5.78 -8.28
N SER A 92 -15.25 4.46 -8.35
CA SER A 92 -15.99 3.50 -7.53
C SER A 92 -15.28 3.28 -6.19
N TYR A 93 -16.06 2.94 -5.16
CA TYR A 93 -15.58 2.74 -3.80
C TYR A 93 -16.15 1.45 -3.20
N VAL A 94 -15.45 0.92 -2.19
CA VAL A 94 -15.89 -0.18 -1.34
C VAL A 94 -15.73 0.22 0.12
N SER A 95 -16.71 -0.12 0.95
CA SER A 95 -16.73 0.29 2.35
C SER A 95 -16.44 -0.88 3.29
N ASP A 96 -15.69 -0.62 4.36
CA ASP A 96 -15.45 -1.60 5.41
C ASP A 96 -15.62 -0.99 6.81
N ARG A 97 -16.08 -1.83 7.74
CA ARG A 97 -16.15 -1.51 9.16
C ARG A 97 -14.82 -1.87 9.78
N LEU A 98 -13.85 -0.95 9.72
CA LEU A 98 -12.70 -1.08 10.58
C LEU A 98 -13.09 -0.66 12.01
N PRO A 99 -12.63 -1.39 13.05
CA PRO A 99 -12.71 -0.87 14.40
C PRO A 99 -11.89 0.43 14.43
N TYR A 100 -12.58 1.55 14.65
CA TYR A 100 -11.95 2.85 14.82
C TYR A 100 -10.92 2.70 15.96
N GLY A 101 -9.63 2.83 15.63
CA GLY A 101 -8.61 2.94 16.66
C GLY A 101 -8.90 4.20 17.46
N GLU A 102 -9.15 4.03 18.76
CA GLU A 102 -9.21 5.12 19.73
C GLU A 102 -7.85 5.85 19.77
N GLU A 103 -7.58 6.70 18.80
CA GLU A 103 -6.55 7.72 18.91
C GLU A 103 -7.26 8.94 19.53
N ALA A 104 -7.15 9.03 20.86
CA ALA A 104 -7.75 10.04 21.70
C ALA A 104 -7.62 11.47 21.15
N SER A 105 -8.76 12.06 20.80
CA SER A 105 -8.98 13.49 20.98
C SER A 105 -10.21 13.63 21.88
N ALA A 106 -9.94 13.83 23.16
CA ALA A 106 -10.98 14.16 24.13
C ALA A 106 -11.68 15.44 23.69
N GLU A 107 -13.00 15.38 23.50
CA GLU A 107 -13.99 16.11 24.29
C GLU A 107 -15.37 16.10 23.58
N HIS A 108 -16.40 15.85 24.39
CA HIS A 108 -17.86 15.96 24.14
C HIS A 108 -18.61 14.69 23.65
N PRO A 109 -19.42 14.05 24.53
CA PRO A 109 -20.40 13.07 24.12
C PRO A 109 -21.70 13.79 23.76
N SER A 110 -21.95 14.01 22.47
CA SER A 110 -23.32 14.24 21.99
C SER A 110 -23.91 12.90 21.57
N ALA A 111 -24.84 12.40 22.38
CA ALA A 111 -25.62 11.20 22.12
C ALA A 111 -26.33 11.31 20.76
N ASN A 112 -25.87 10.56 19.76
CA ASN A 112 -26.61 10.15 18.56
C ASN A 112 -25.90 8.92 17.98
N ASN A 113 -26.49 7.73 18.20
CA ASN A 113 -26.25 6.46 17.48
C ASN A 113 -24.82 6.21 16.96
N THR A 114 -23.99 5.52 17.76
CA THR A 114 -22.74 4.88 17.31
C THR A 114 -23.04 3.71 16.38
N GLU A 115 -23.53 4.02 15.19
CA GLU A 115 -23.44 3.13 14.04
C GLU A 115 -21.99 3.25 13.55
N SER A 116 -21.22 2.17 13.66
CA SER A 116 -19.82 2.11 13.23
C SER A 116 -19.68 2.72 11.84
N GLU A 117 -19.02 3.87 11.74
CA GLU A 117 -18.85 4.62 10.50
C GLU A 117 -18.12 3.73 9.48
N LEU A 118 -18.79 3.42 8.37
CA LEU A 118 -18.20 2.67 7.27
C LEU A 118 -17.13 3.56 6.61
N THR A 119 -15.90 3.07 6.53
CA THR A 119 -14.82 3.80 5.84
C THR A 119 -14.79 3.42 4.37
N ASP A 120 -14.81 4.42 3.49
CA ASP A 120 -14.71 4.23 2.04
C ASP A 120 -13.26 4.11 1.55
N TYR A 121 -13.03 3.07 0.76
CA TYR A 121 -11.76 2.79 0.09
C TYR A 121 -11.91 2.88 -1.43
N PRO A 122 -11.02 3.61 -2.13
CA PRO A 122 -11.13 3.84 -3.57
C PRO A 122 -10.74 2.61 -4.37
N LEU A 123 -11.51 2.26 -5.41
CA LEU A 123 -11.15 1.24 -6.41
C LEU A 123 -10.35 1.83 -7.59
N PHE A 124 -9.54 2.84 -7.31
CA PHE A 124 -8.72 3.56 -8.27
C PHE A 124 -7.47 4.11 -7.57
N LEU A 125 -6.48 4.49 -8.37
CA LEU A 125 -5.27 5.18 -7.92
C LEU A 125 -5.27 6.57 -8.56
N GLU A 126 -5.26 7.65 -7.78
CA GLU A 126 -4.93 8.97 -8.33
C GLU A 126 -3.41 9.15 -8.42
N CYS A 127 -2.97 9.90 -9.43
CA CYS A 127 -1.54 10.07 -9.67
C CYS A 127 -0.91 10.89 -8.54
N GLN A 128 0.13 10.32 -7.90
CA GLN A 128 1.16 10.98 -7.10
C GLN A 128 0.86 11.31 -5.62
N GLU A 129 -0.40 11.37 -5.17
CA GLU A 129 -0.73 11.73 -3.77
C GLU A 129 -1.51 10.64 -3.00
N ASP A 130 -2.15 9.70 -3.70
CA ASP A 130 -2.91 8.64 -3.04
C ASP A 130 -2.03 7.52 -2.48
N ASP A 131 -2.39 7.03 -1.30
CA ASP A 131 -1.77 5.84 -0.70
C ASP A 131 -2.20 4.59 -1.51
N PRO A 132 -1.28 3.96 -2.28
CA PRO A 132 -1.60 2.77 -3.06
C PRO A 132 -2.07 1.59 -2.18
N THR A 133 -1.81 1.65 -0.88
CA THR A 133 -2.29 0.67 0.10
C THR A 133 -3.80 0.67 0.21
N ARG A 134 -4.44 1.85 0.16
CA ARG A 134 -5.91 1.97 0.24
C ARG A 134 -6.60 1.34 -0.97
N ALA A 135 -6.09 1.60 -2.17
CA ALA A 135 -6.61 0.99 -3.39
C ALA A 135 -6.35 -0.53 -3.41
N SER A 136 -5.18 -0.96 -2.93
CA SER A 136 -4.87 -2.39 -2.79
C SER A 136 -5.83 -3.07 -1.81
N TYR A 137 -6.16 -2.41 -0.69
CA TYR A 137 -7.14 -2.87 0.28
C TYR A 137 -8.54 -2.94 -0.35
N ALA A 138 -8.97 -1.91 -1.07
CA ALA A 138 -10.24 -1.90 -1.79
C ALA A 138 -10.38 -3.09 -2.76
N ILE A 139 -9.34 -3.37 -3.54
CA ILE A 139 -9.31 -4.52 -4.47
C ILE A 139 -9.40 -5.85 -3.71
N TYR A 140 -8.74 -5.94 -2.55
CA TYR A 140 -8.85 -7.11 -1.68
C TYR A 140 -10.28 -7.31 -1.14
N LEU A 141 -10.96 -6.24 -0.73
CA LEU A 141 -12.35 -6.31 -0.28
C LEU A 141 -13.30 -6.73 -1.41
N LEU A 142 -13.15 -6.15 -2.60
CA LEU A 142 -13.91 -6.56 -3.79
C LEU A 142 -13.67 -8.05 -4.14
N HIS A 143 -12.42 -8.51 -3.99
CA HIS A 143 -12.10 -9.92 -4.13
C HIS A 143 -12.86 -10.76 -3.09
N LYS A 144 -12.92 -10.33 -1.82
CA LYS A 144 -13.68 -11.02 -0.77
C LYS A 144 -15.17 -11.11 -1.03
N ASP A 145 -15.80 -10.06 -1.55
CA ASP A 145 -17.19 -10.13 -1.98
C ASP A 145 -17.39 -11.10 -3.14
N THR A 146 -16.44 -11.15 -4.08
CA THR A 146 -16.50 -12.12 -5.19
C THR A 146 -16.36 -13.55 -4.67
N GLU A 147 -15.49 -13.80 -3.69
CA GLU A 147 -15.38 -15.10 -3.02
C GLU A 147 -16.66 -15.47 -2.27
N GLN A 148 -17.30 -14.49 -1.59
CA GLN A 148 -18.58 -14.70 -0.92
C GLN A 148 -19.64 -15.19 -1.91
N LEU A 149 -19.76 -14.57 -3.09
CA LEU A 149 -20.74 -14.96 -4.10
C LEU A 149 -20.43 -16.35 -4.70
N LEU A 150 -19.16 -16.67 -4.98
CA LEU A 150 -18.78 -18.01 -5.41
C LEU A 150 -19.15 -19.07 -4.36
N ASN A 151 -18.82 -18.83 -3.11
CA ASN A 151 -19.14 -19.75 -2.01
C ASN A 151 -20.67 -19.90 -1.85
N TYR A 152 -21.44 -18.82 -2.04
CA TYR A 152 -22.90 -18.86 -1.99
C TYR A 152 -23.50 -19.80 -3.04
N ILE A 153 -22.96 -19.79 -4.27
CA ILE A 153 -23.42 -20.68 -5.34
C ILE A 153 -22.77 -22.08 -5.31
N GLY A 154 -22.00 -22.40 -4.26
CA GLY A 154 -21.35 -23.69 -4.07
C GLY A 154 -20.08 -23.90 -4.90
N ALA A 155 -19.43 -22.83 -5.35
CA ALA A 155 -18.18 -22.88 -6.11
C ALA A 155 -16.99 -22.42 -5.26
N GLU A 156 -15.82 -23.02 -5.50
CA GLU A 156 -14.59 -22.63 -4.82
C GLU A 156 -13.93 -21.41 -5.49
N SER A 157 -13.38 -20.51 -4.68
CA SER A 157 -12.57 -19.41 -5.19
C SER A 157 -11.19 -19.90 -5.65
N SER A 158 -10.71 -19.39 -6.78
CA SER A 158 -9.41 -19.76 -7.34
C SER A 158 -8.36 -18.66 -7.07
N GLY A 159 -7.48 -18.88 -6.09
CA GLY A 159 -6.32 -18.00 -5.84
C GLY A 159 -6.66 -16.54 -5.49
N ARG A 160 -5.66 -15.64 -5.57
CA ARG A 160 -5.71 -14.23 -5.10
C ARG A 160 -5.99 -13.21 -6.22
N HIS A 161 -6.89 -13.49 -7.16
CA HIS A 161 -7.18 -12.56 -8.26
C HIS A 161 -8.69 -12.35 -8.48
N VAL A 162 -9.17 -11.13 -8.21
CA VAL A 162 -10.58 -10.73 -8.35
C VAL A 162 -11.16 -11.06 -9.73
N PHE A 163 -10.44 -10.78 -10.81
CA PHE A 163 -10.94 -10.99 -12.17
C PHE A 163 -11.05 -12.46 -12.56
N GLY A 164 -10.19 -13.33 -12.00
CA GLY A 164 -10.28 -14.77 -12.21
C GLY A 164 -11.56 -15.33 -11.59
N ASN A 165 -11.79 -14.97 -10.33
CA ASN A 165 -13.00 -15.36 -9.60
C ASN A 165 -14.27 -14.76 -10.22
N LEU A 166 -14.24 -13.50 -10.67
CA LEU A 166 -15.38 -12.88 -11.34
C LEU A 166 -15.69 -13.56 -12.68
N ARG A 167 -14.67 -13.93 -13.45
CA ARG A 167 -14.85 -14.69 -14.69
C ARG A 167 -15.51 -16.04 -14.43
N GLU A 168 -15.08 -16.74 -13.39
CA GLU A 168 -15.68 -18.03 -13.01
C GLU A 168 -17.10 -17.87 -12.50
N LEU A 169 -17.35 -16.85 -11.67
CA LEU A 169 -18.68 -16.50 -11.20
C LEU A 169 -19.63 -16.26 -12.38
N LEU A 170 -19.22 -15.42 -13.33
CA LEU A 170 -19.97 -15.15 -14.57
C LEU A 170 -20.20 -16.43 -15.39
N ARG A 171 -19.20 -17.28 -15.52
CA ARG A 171 -19.32 -18.55 -16.24
C ARG A 171 -20.41 -19.44 -15.64
N ILE A 172 -20.52 -19.48 -14.30
CA ILE A 172 -21.50 -20.31 -13.62
C ILE A 172 -22.89 -19.67 -13.68
N VAL A 173 -23.05 -18.41 -13.27
CA VAL A 173 -24.38 -17.77 -13.18
C VAL A 173 -25.04 -17.53 -14.54
N LEU A 174 -24.26 -17.48 -15.62
CA LEU A 174 -24.76 -17.37 -16.98
C LEU A 174 -24.87 -18.73 -17.70
N SER A 175 -24.55 -19.85 -17.02
CA SER A 175 -24.73 -21.17 -17.60
C SER A 175 -26.22 -21.56 -17.60
N ASP A 176 -26.65 -22.26 -18.64
CA ASP A 176 -28.03 -22.77 -18.74
C ASP A 176 -28.39 -23.63 -17.52
N GLU A 177 -27.44 -24.45 -17.04
CA GLU A 177 -27.65 -25.29 -15.86
C GLU A 177 -28.02 -24.48 -14.62
N TYR A 178 -27.46 -23.28 -14.44
CA TYR A 178 -27.76 -22.44 -13.29
C TYR A 178 -29.07 -21.66 -13.46
N VAL A 179 -29.37 -21.19 -14.68
CA VAL A 179 -30.57 -20.39 -14.96
C VAL A 179 -31.86 -21.23 -14.89
N TYR A 180 -31.79 -22.52 -15.22
CA TYR A 180 -32.93 -23.43 -15.22
C TYR A 180 -32.98 -24.35 -13.99
N ARG A 181 -32.22 -24.06 -12.93
CA ARG A 181 -32.33 -24.70 -11.62
C ARG A 181 -33.39 -24.01 -10.76
#